data_AF-A0A645CKP4-F1
#
_entry.id   AF-A0A645CKP4-F1
#
_cell.length_a   1.000
_cell.length_b   1.000
_cell.length_c   1.000
_cell.angle_alpha   90.00
_cell.angle_beta   90.00
_cell.angle_gamma   90.00
#
_symmetry.space_group_name_H-M   'P 1'
#
loop_
_entity.id
_entity.type
_entity.pdbx_description
1 polymer ?
#
loop_
_entity_poly.entity_id
_entity_poly.type
_entity_poly.pdbx_seq_one_letter_code
_entity_poly.pdbx_strand_id
1 'polypeptide(L)' 'MACPGGCIGGGGQPYHHGDLSILSRRIEGIYSEDRAKTIRKSHENPMIKQLYAEYLGEPYGHKAHELLHTTYTARQKM' A
#
# COMPACT_ATOMS: atom_id res chain seq x y z
N MET A 1 8.22 -5.73 6.38
CA MET A 1 8.73 -5.51 5.01
C MET A 1 10.01 -6.32 4.87
N ALA A 2 10.21 -7.06 3.77
CA ALA A 2 11.39 -7.90 3.60
C ALA A 2 12.64 -7.12 3.12
N CYS A 3 12.46 -6.03 2.38
CA CYS A 3 13.56 -5.24 1.82
C CYS A 3 14.03 -4.13 2.79
N PRO A 4 15.34 -3.92 2.95
CA PRO A 4 15.89 -2.72 3.58
C PRO A 4 15.40 -1.46 2.84
N GLY A 5 14.92 -0.46 3.58
CA GLY A 5 14.34 0.76 2.97
C GLY A 5 12.94 0.60 2.36
N GLY A 6 12.31 -0.58 2.52
CA GLY A 6 10.96 -0.85 2.05
C GLY A 6 10.85 -1.02 0.52
N CYS A 7 9.65 -0.82 -0.05
CA CYS A 7 9.40 -1.07 -1.47
C CYS A 7 10.29 -0.24 -2.42
N ILE A 8 10.69 0.95 -1.97
CA ILE A 8 11.55 1.88 -2.71
C ILE A 8 12.98 1.36 -2.89
N GLY A 9 13.42 0.49 -1.99
CA GLY A 9 14.68 -0.25 -2.06
C GLY A 9 14.51 -1.71 -2.49
N GLY A 10 13.37 -2.08 -3.08
CA GLY A 10 13.12 -3.44 -3.53
C GLY A 10 14.11 -3.89 -4.62
N GLY A 11 14.42 -5.18 -4.68
CA GLY A 11 15.45 -5.71 -5.60
C GLY A 11 15.16 -5.54 -7.09
N GLY A 12 13.93 -5.19 -7.47
CA GLY A 12 13.57 -4.83 -8.85
C GLY A 12 13.73 -3.34 -9.19
N GLN A 13 14.11 -2.49 -8.23
CA GLN A 13 14.32 -1.07 -8.45
C GLN A 13 15.70 -0.80 -9.08
N PRO A 14 15.89 0.34 -9.79
CA PRO A 14 17.20 0.71 -10.30
C PRO A 14 18.27 0.73 -9.21
N TYR A 15 19.41 0.11 -9.49
CA TYR A 15 20.51 0.00 -8.54
C TYR A 15 21.04 1.38 -8.15
N HIS A 16 21.15 1.63 -6.86
CA HIS A 16 21.55 2.93 -6.31
C HIS A 16 23.05 3.00 -6.02
N HIS A 17 23.86 2.03 -6.48
CA HIS A 17 25.33 2.01 -6.32
C HIS A 17 25.83 2.21 -4.87
N GLY A 18 25.04 1.81 -3.88
CA GLY A 18 25.35 2.02 -2.45
C GLY A 18 24.97 3.40 -1.90
N ASP A 19 24.51 4.34 -2.75
CA ASP A 19 24.07 5.66 -2.33
C ASP A 19 22.62 5.64 -1.80
N LEU A 20 22.48 5.68 -0.48
CA LEU A 20 21.17 5.69 0.19
C LEU A 20 20.41 7.01 0.01
N SER A 21 21.08 8.11 -0.36
CA SER A 21 20.41 9.40 -0.62
C SER A 21 19.41 9.32 -1.78
N ILE A 22 19.64 8.38 -2.71
CA ILE A 22 18.72 8.10 -3.81
C ILE A 22 17.38 7.57 -3.28
N LEU A 23 17.40 6.69 -2.28
CA LEU A 23 16.17 6.17 -1.67
C LEU A 23 15.41 7.28 -0.93
N SER A 24 16.12 8.14 -0.21
CA SER A 24 15.52 9.31 0.46
C SER A 24 14.82 10.24 -0.53
N ARG A 25 15.44 10.54 -1.67
CA ARG A 25 14.84 11.36 -2.73
C ARG A 25 13.62 10.71 -3.37
N ARG A 26 13.64 9.40 -3.60
CA ARG A 26 12.47 8.64 -4.10
C ARG A 26 11.30 8.73 -3.12
N ILE A 27 11.57 8.58 -1.82
CA ILE A 27 10.58 8.70 -0.75
C ILE A 27 9.99 10.11 -0.70
N GLU A 28 10.85 11.13 -0.77
CA GLU A 28 10.45 12.53 -0.72
C GLU A 28 9.46 12.87 -1.84
N GLY A 29 9.76 12.48 -3.09
CA GLY A 29 8.87 12.72 -4.21
C GLY A 29 7.48 12.08 -4.06
N ILE A 30 7.42 10.86 -3.53
CA ILE A 30 6.12 10.18 -3.31
C ILE A 30 5.32 10.90 -2.22
N TYR A 31 5.96 11.28 -1.12
CA TYR A 31 5.24 11.92 -0.03
C TYR A 31 4.91 13.39 -0.30
N SER A 32 5.69 14.12 -1.12
CA SER A 32 5.30 15.45 -1.57
C SER A 32 4.02 15.37 -2.40
N GLU A 33 3.95 14.43 -3.34
CA GLU A 33 2.75 14.19 -4.15
C GLU A 33 1.54 13.80 -3.31
N ASP A 34 1.69 12.88 -2.35
CA ASP A 34 0.60 12.47 -1.46
C ASP A 34 0.07 13.63 -0.59
N ARG A 35 0.98 14.42 -0.01
CA ARG A 35 0.62 15.58 0.83
C ARG A 35 -0.07 16.69 0.04
N ALA A 36 0.24 16.83 -1.26
CA ALA A 36 -0.37 17.82 -2.12
C ALA A 36 -1.82 17.46 -2.52
N LYS A 37 -2.28 16.23 -2.28
CA LYS A 37 -3.65 15.81 -2.62
C LYS A 37 -4.68 16.46 -1.70
N THR A 38 -5.71 17.06 -2.30
CA THR A 38 -6.89 17.56 -1.58
C THR A 38 -7.62 16.47 -0.81
N ILE A 39 -7.71 15.25 -1.39
CA ILE A 39 -8.30 14.08 -0.74
C ILE A 39 -7.18 13.06 -0.50
N ARG A 40 -6.85 12.86 0.78
CA ARG A 40 -5.73 11.98 1.19
C ARG A 40 -6.19 10.75 1.96
N LYS A 41 -7.33 10.81 2.67
CA LYS A 41 -7.82 9.68 3.45
C LYS A 41 -8.73 8.80 2.62
N SER A 42 -8.50 7.48 2.65
CA SER A 42 -9.27 6.52 1.83
C SER A 42 -10.78 6.59 2.08
N HIS A 43 -11.22 6.80 3.32
CA HIS A 43 -12.64 6.91 3.66
C HIS A 43 -13.29 8.25 3.24
N GLU A 44 -12.50 9.23 2.82
CA GLU A 44 -12.99 10.49 2.24
C GLU A 44 -13.09 10.39 0.70
N ASN A 45 -12.46 9.38 0.07
CA ASN A 45 -12.43 9.22 -1.38
C ASN A 45 -13.82 8.82 -1.94
N PRO A 46 -14.40 9.59 -2.89
CA PRO A 46 -15.73 9.32 -3.44
C PRO A 46 -15.82 7.97 -4.16
N MET A 47 -14.75 7.54 -4.84
CA MET A 47 -14.74 6.24 -5.54
C MET A 47 -14.76 5.06 -4.55
N ILE A 48 -14.09 5.20 -3.40
CA ILE A 48 -14.14 4.18 -2.34
C ILE A 48 -15.53 4.13 -1.73
N LYS A 49 -16.13 5.29 -1.41
CA LYS A 49 -17.50 5.35 -0.89
C LYS A 49 -18.49 4.69 -1.84
N GLN A 50 -18.40 4.98 -3.13
CA GLN A 50 -19.26 4.37 -4.15
C GLN A 50 -19.06 2.86 -4.23
N LEU A 51 -17.82 2.37 -4.27
CA LEU A 51 -17.51 0.94 -4.30
C LEU A 51 -18.12 0.18 -3.13
N TYR A 52 -18.06 0.75 -1.92
CA TYR A 52 -18.69 0.14 -0.74
C TYR A 52 -20.22 0.23 -0.82
N ALA A 53 -20.79 1.38 -1.15
CA ALA A 53 -22.23 1.56 -1.22
C ALA A 53 -22.92 0.66 -2.27
N GLU A 54 -22.31 0.49 -3.45
CA GLU A 54 -22.94 -0.18 -4.58
C GLU A 54 -22.57 -1.66 -4.69
N TYR A 55 -21.41 -2.07 -4.15
CA TYR A 55 -20.89 -3.41 -4.39
C TYR A 55 -20.46 -4.17 -3.14
N LEU A 56 -19.56 -3.61 -2.33
CA LEU A 56 -18.93 -4.35 -1.22
C LEU A 56 -19.79 -4.41 0.05
N GLY A 57 -20.70 -3.46 0.27
CA GLY A 57 -21.47 -3.30 1.50
C GLY A 57 -20.66 -2.56 2.57
N GLU A 58 -20.55 -3.15 3.76
CA GLU A 58 -19.83 -2.56 4.89
C GLU A 58 -18.39 -3.10 5.01
N PRO A 59 -17.44 -2.30 5.53
CA PRO A 59 -16.13 -2.82 5.95
C PRO A 59 -16.31 -4.02 6.89
N TYR A 60 -15.47 -5.05 6.72
CA TYR A 60 -15.57 -6.32 7.45
C TYR A 60 -16.85 -7.14 7.23
N GLY A 61 -17.77 -6.70 6.36
CA GLY A 61 -18.95 -7.47 5.96
C GLY A 61 -18.60 -8.71 5.13
N HIS A 62 -19.58 -9.59 4.89
CA HIS A 62 -19.37 -10.88 4.23
C HIS A 62 -18.59 -10.77 2.91
N LYS A 63 -19.05 -9.93 1.97
CA LYS A 63 -18.40 -9.77 0.66
C LYS A 63 -17.01 -9.13 0.75
N ALA A 64 -16.82 -8.15 1.65
CA ALA A 64 -15.51 -7.57 1.89
C ALA A 64 -14.53 -8.61 2.49
N HIS A 65 -15.02 -9.48 3.38
CA HIS A 65 -14.24 -10.56 3.94
C HIS A 65 -13.89 -11.64 2.90
N GLU A 66 -14.80 -11.94 1.99
CA GLU A 66 -14.56 -12.90 0.90
C GLU A 66 -13.51 -12.40 -0.10
N LEU A 67 -13.57 -11.11 -0.49
CA LEU A 67 -12.74 -10.57 -1.56
C LEU A 67 -11.43 -9.93 -1.08
N LEU A 68 -11.43 -9.31 0.11
CA LEU A 68 -10.32 -8.44 0.56
C LEU A 68 -9.57 -9.00 1.76
N HIS A 69 -10.08 -10.05 2.40
CA HIS A 69 -9.40 -10.69 3.53
C HIS A 69 -8.75 -12.00 3.10
N THR A 70 -7.81 -12.48 3.92
CA THR A 70 -7.11 -13.74 3.67
C THR A 70 -6.81 -14.43 4.99
N THR A 71 -6.35 -15.68 4.92
CA THR A 71 -5.94 -16.47 6.08
C THR A 71 -4.56 -17.06 5.84
N TYR A 72 -3.86 -17.37 6.93
CA TYR A 72 -2.54 -17.96 6.90
C TYR A 72 -2.60 -19.35 7.54
N THR A 73 -1.90 -20.30 6.95
CA THR A 73 -1.73 -21.64 7.51
C THR A 73 -0.32 -21.78 8.09
N ALA A 74 -0.22 -22.43 9.25
CA ALA A 74 1.06 -22.68 9.88
C ALA A 74 1.93 -23.56 8.97
N ARG A 75 3.19 -23.17 8.77
CA ARG A 75 4.19 -23.95 8.03
C ARG A 75 5.41 -24.16 8.89
N GLN A 76 6.01 -25.34 8.79
CA GLN A 76 7.33 -25.57 9.38
C GLN A 76 8.34 -24.64 8.67
N LYS A 77 9.23 -24.04 9.45
CA LYS A 77 10.39 -23.34 8.89
C LYS A 77 11.26 -24.37 8.18
N MET A 78 11.60 -24.09 6.92
CA MET A 78 12.67 -24.79 6.20
C MET A 78 14.03 -24.42 6.78
#